data_AF-A0A966Q0H0-F1
#
_entry.id   AF-A0A966Q0H0-F1
#
_cell.length_a   1.000
_cell.length_b   1.000
_cell.length_c   1.000
_cell.angle_alpha   90.00
_cell.angle_beta   90.00
_cell.angle_gamma   90.00
#
_symmetry.space_group_name_H-M   'P 1'
#
loop_
_entity.id
_entity.type
_entity.pdbx_description
1 polymer ?
#
loop_
_entity_poly.entity_id
_entity_poly.type
_entity_poly.pdbx_seq_one_letter_code
_entity_poly.pdbx_strand_id
1 'polypeptide(L)'
;YTDVKLARLATNAIGVTDALETGAQLAGYAINPRIEILYQTTKLRTFEFMFMMAPQSENESQSMKSIINFFRAKAAPTLTGSTLVFEAPHEWVIQFGFKSNGAWQVNPHIPKITRSILNRVNVSYPAPGAEYSTFSNGYPVSSLLQMRGY
;
A
#
# COMPACT_ATOMS: atom_id res chain seq x y z
N TYR A 1 -31.22 -61.76 -31.84
CA TYR A 1 -30.54 -61.30 -30.60
C TYR A 1 -29.43 -60.28 -30.90
N THR A 2 -29.58 -59.43 -31.93
CA THR A 2 -28.51 -58.50 -32.37
C THR A 2 -28.91 -57.03 -32.21
N ASP A 3 -30.17 -56.72 -31.89
CA ASP A 3 -30.68 -55.35 -31.80
C ASP A 3 -30.59 -54.67 -30.42
N VAL A 4 -30.20 -55.36 -29.36
CA VAL A 4 -30.15 -54.77 -28.00
C VAL A 4 -28.76 -54.19 -27.65
N LYS A 5 -27.74 -54.45 -28.48
CA LYS A 5 -26.38 -53.92 -28.26
C LYS A 5 -26.15 -52.53 -28.90
N LEU A 6 -26.92 -52.15 -29.92
CA LEU A 6 -26.81 -50.79 -30.50
C LEU A 6 -27.63 -49.75 -29.72
N ALA A 7 -28.69 -50.15 -29.01
CA ALA A 7 -29.52 -49.23 -28.21
C ALA A 7 -28.81 -48.68 -26.95
N ARG A 8 -27.67 -49.26 -26.54
CA ARG A 8 -26.87 -48.77 -25.40
C ARG A 8 -25.67 -47.90 -25.80
N LEU A 9 -25.40 -47.74 -27.09
CA LEU A 9 -24.35 -46.86 -27.62
C LEU A 9 -24.91 -45.51 -28.13
N ALA A 10 -26.23 -45.37 -28.28
CA ALA A 10 -26.87 -44.12 -28.69
C ALA A 10 -27.47 -43.30 -27.52
N THR A 11 -27.63 -43.88 -26.32
CA THR A 11 -28.18 -43.20 -25.12
C THR A 11 -27.11 -42.74 -24.13
N ASN A 12 -25.85 -42.61 -24.57
CA ASN A 12 -24.81 -41.87 -23.84
C ASN A 12 -24.22 -40.77 -24.74
N ALA A 13 -25.02 -40.21 -25.66
CA ALA A 13 -24.76 -38.93 -26.30
C ALA A 13 -25.17 -37.76 -25.37
N ILE A 14 -24.73 -37.82 -24.11
CA ILE A 14 -24.79 -36.72 -23.14
C ILE A 14 -23.37 -36.57 -22.62
N GLY A 15 -22.59 -35.68 -23.23
CA GLY A 15 -21.23 -35.42 -22.78
C GLY A 15 -20.25 -35.07 -23.89
N VAL A 16 -20.54 -34.01 -24.65
CA VAL A 16 -19.55 -33.30 -25.49
C VAL A 16 -18.38 -32.72 -24.65
N THR A 17 -18.37 -32.96 -23.33
CA THR A 17 -17.33 -32.56 -22.39
C THR A 17 -16.22 -33.59 -22.18
N ASP A 18 -16.44 -34.90 -22.40
CA ASP A 18 -15.47 -35.95 -22.02
C ASP A 18 -14.43 -36.25 -23.11
N ALA A 19 -14.78 -36.07 -24.39
CA ALA A 19 -13.86 -36.32 -25.52
C ALA A 19 -12.78 -35.22 -25.69
N LEU A 20 -13.00 -34.04 -25.09
CA LEU A 20 -12.02 -32.95 -25.08
C LEU A 20 -11.01 -33.08 -23.93
N GLU A 21 -11.40 -33.68 -22.79
CA GLU A 21 -10.47 -33.93 -21.68
C GLU A 21 -9.49 -35.07 -21.98
N THR A 22 -9.87 -36.06 -22.80
CA THR A 22 -8.96 -37.16 -23.15
C THR A 22 -7.88 -36.74 -24.16
N GLY A 23 -8.14 -35.73 -24.99
CA GLY A 23 -7.18 -35.23 -25.99
C GLY A 23 -6.03 -34.42 -25.38
N ALA A 24 -6.27 -33.71 -24.27
CA ALA A 24 -5.27 -32.89 -23.61
C ALA A 24 -4.30 -33.71 -22.72
N GLN A 25 -4.73 -34.89 -22.23
CA GLN A 25 -3.88 -35.78 -21.43
C GLN A 25 -2.84 -36.54 -22.28
N LEU A 26 -3.10 -36.75 -23.57
CA LEU A 26 -2.17 -37.43 -24.49
C LEU A 26 -1.00 -36.55 -24.92
N ALA A 27 -1.13 -35.23 -24.77
CA ALA A 27 -0.12 -34.26 -25.20
C ALA A 27 0.76 -33.78 -24.03
N GLY A 28 1.04 -34.60 -23.02
CA GLY A 28 2.23 -34.52 -22.14
C GLY A 28 2.53 -33.22 -21.37
N TYR A 29 1.71 -32.18 -21.52
CA TYR A 29 1.86 -30.90 -20.85
C TYR A 29 0.71 -30.78 -19.86
N ALA A 30 0.93 -31.34 -18.68
CA ALA A 30 0.21 -30.91 -17.50
C ALA A 30 0.51 -29.42 -17.29
N ILE A 31 -0.29 -28.53 -17.90
CA ILE A 31 -0.30 -27.12 -17.55
C ILE A 31 -0.77 -27.10 -16.10
N ASN A 32 0.18 -26.98 -15.18
CA ASN A 32 -0.06 -26.98 -13.75
C ASN A 32 -0.89 -25.74 -13.40
N PRO A 33 -2.21 -25.86 -13.14
CA PRO A 33 -3.10 -24.71 -12.94
C PRO A 33 -2.80 -23.98 -11.62
N ARG A 34 -1.94 -24.56 -10.77
CA ARG A 34 -1.56 -23.99 -9.47
C ARG A 34 -0.45 -22.93 -9.56
N ILE A 35 0.22 -22.80 -10.71
CA ILE A 35 1.26 -21.75 -10.85
C ILE A 35 0.62 -20.38 -11.08
N GLU A 36 -0.51 -20.30 -11.78
CA GLU A 36 -1.20 -19.03 -12.03
C GLU A 36 -1.87 -18.46 -10.76
N ILE A 37 -2.20 -19.32 -9.78
CA ILE A 37 -2.76 -18.91 -8.48
C ILE A 37 -1.68 -18.36 -7.54
N LEU A 38 -0.41 -18.75 -7.69
CA LEU A 38 0.68 -18.27 -6.84
C LEU A 38 1.07 -16.80 -7.14
N TYR A 39 0.65 -16.25 -8.28
CA TYR A 39 1.03 -14.91 -8.75
C TYR A 39 -0.06 -13.84 -8.59
N GLN A 40 -1.24 -14.14 -8.03
CA GLN A 40 -2.36 -13.18 -8.01
C GLN A 40 -2.35 -12.12 -6.91
N THR A 41 -1.33 -12.01 -6.04
CA THR A 41 -1.19 -10.83 -5.17
C THR A 41 0.26 -10.68 -4.71
N THR A 42 1.08 -10.01 -5.50
CA THR A 42 2.21 -9.27 -4.90
C THR A 42 1.59 -8.14 -4.08
N LYS A 43 1.58 -8.28 -2.75
CA LYS A 43 1.15 -7.20 -1.86
C LYS A 43 2.02 -5.98 -2.12
N LEU A 44 1.39 -4.81 -2.26
CA LEU A 44 2.11 -3.53 -2.32
C LEU A 44 2.98 -3.38 -1.07
N ARG A 45 4.17 -2.79 -1.24
CA ARG A 45 5.12 -2.62 -0.15
C ARG A 45 4.65 -1.48 0.76
N THR A 46 4.03 -1.83 1.88
CA THR A 46 3.68 -0.86 2.91
C THR A 46 4.93 -0.38 3.65
N PHE A 47 5.00 0.92 3.93
CA PHE A 47 6.01 1.52 4.80
C PHE A 47 5.33 2.36 5.89
N GLU A 48 5.97 2.41 7.05
CA GLU A 48 5.53 3.19 8.19
C GLU A 48 6.69 4.03 8.71
N PHE A 49 6.45 5.33 8.86
CA PHE A 49 7.40 6.26 9.45
C PHE A 49 6.83 6.81 10.74
N MET A 50 7.66 6.79 11.79
CA MET A 50 7.33 7.32 13.09
C MET A 50 8.34 8.41 13.43
N PHE A 51 7.87 9.65 13.50
CA PHE A 51 8.67 10.82 13.86
C PHE A 51 8.26 11.30 15.24
N MET A 52 9.16 11.13 16.21
CA MET A 52 9.01 11.74 17.53
C MET A 52 9.55 13.16 17.46
N MET A 53 8.67 14.14 17.67
CA MET A 53 9.00 15.56 17.63
C MET A 53 8.88 16.12 19.05
N ALA A 54 9.98 16.68 19.55
CA ALA A 54 10.08 17.29 20.87
C ALA A 54 10.62 18.71 20.72
N PRO A 55 9.77 19.70 20.40
CA PRO A 55 10.20 21.09 20.29
C PRO A 55 10.70 21.61 21.64
N GLN A 56 11.79 22.38 21.65
CA GLN A 56 12.33 23.02 22.86
C GLN A 56 11.95 24.49 22.94
N SER A 57 11.73 25.13 21.79
CA SER A 57 11.31 26.53 21.68
C SER A 57 9.88 26.68 21.13
N GLU A 58 9.26 27.83 21.41
CA GLU A 58 7.98 28.21 20.80
C GLU A 58 8.06 28.24 19.26
N ASN A 59 9.16 28.74 18.70
CA ASN A 59 9.34 28.78 17.24
C ASN A 59 9.41 27.36 16.63
N GLU A 60 10.05 26.42 17.34
CA GLU A 60 10.09 25.02 16.92
C GLU A 60 8.70 24.37 17.01
N SER A 61 7.90 24.72 18.02
CA SER A 61 6.52 24.26 18.13
C SER A 61 5.64 24.71 16.96
N GLN A 62 5.82 25.95 16.49
CA GLN A 62 5.14 26.45 15.30
C GLN A 62 5.59 25.71 14.04
N SER A 63 6.90 25.46 13.91
CA SER A 63 7.47 24.68 12.81
C SER A 63 6.95 23.24 12.79
N MET A 64 6.88 22.59 13.95
CA MET A 64 6.30 21.26 14.12
C MET A 64 4.84 21.22 13.67
N LYS A 65 4.02 22.18 14.10
CA LYS A 65 2.61 22.30 13.67
C LYS A 65 2.50 22.49 12.15
N SER A 66 3.36 23.31 11.57
CA SER A 66 3.39 23.55 10.12
C SER A 66 3.68 22.27 9.34
N ILE A 67 4.69 21.50 9.78
CA ILE A 67 5.06 20.21 9.19
C ILE A 67 3.89 19.23 9.27
N ILE A 68 3.27 19.10 10.44
CA ILE A 68 2.12 18.20 10.65
C ILE A 68 0.96 18.58 9.71
N ASN A 69 0.64 19.88 9.63
CA ASN A 69 -0.43 20.37 8.76
C ASN A 69 -0.12 20.14 7.29
N PHE A 70 1.13 20.32 6.87
CA PHE A 70 1.56 20.05 5.50
C PHE A 70 1.31 18.60 5.10
N PHE A 71 1.76 17.63 5.91
CA PHE A 71 1.53 16.21 5.63
C PHE A 71 0.05 15.85 5.64
N ARG A 72 -0.74 16.38 6.59
CA ARG A 72 -2.20 16.15 6.64
C ARG A 72 -2.92 16.71 5.42
N ALA A 73 -2.58 17.94 5.02
CA ALA A 73 -3.20 18.58 3.87
C ALA A 73 -2.86 17.87 2.55
N LYS A 74 -1.61 17.41 2.41
CA LYS A 74 -1.15 16.71 1.20
C LYS A 74 -1.56 15.24 1.12
N ALA A 75 -1.89 14.61 2.25
CA ALA A 75 -2.46 13.27 2.30
C ALA A 75 -3.99 13.25 2.11
N ALA A 76 -4.67 14.38 2.33
CA ALA A 76 -6.12 14.48 2.15
C ALA A 76 -6.49 14.57 0.66
N PRO A 77 -7.60 13.94 0.23
CA PRO A 77 -8.12 14.12 -1.12
C PRO A 77 -8.63 15.56 -1.30
N THR A 78 -8.36 16.15 -2.46
CA THR A 78 -8.84 17.52 -2.78
C THR A 78 -10.19 17.44 -3.48
N LEU A 79 -11.12 18.31 -3.08
CA LEU A 79 -12.42 18.48 -3.73
C LEU A 79 -12.29 19.47 -4.89
N THR A 80 -12.56 19.02 -6.12
CA THR A 80 -12.65 19.91 -7.28
C THR A 80 -14.08 20.41 -7.48
N GLY A 81 -14.24 21.74 -7.55
CA GLY A 81 -15.48 22.49 -7.27
C GLY A 81 -16.61 22.42 -8.29
N SER A 82 -16.86 21.31 -8.98
CA SER A 82 -18.06 21.20 -9.85
C SER A 82 -18.62 19.79 -10.00
N THR A 83 -17.98 18.77 -9.43
CA THR A 83 -18.46 17.40 -9.47
C THR A 83 -18.00 16.72 -8.19
N LEU A 84 -18.78 15.78 -7.66
CA LEU A 84 -18.43 14.91 -6.51
C LEU A 84 -17.26 13.95 -6.82
N VAL A 85 -16.29 14.40 -7.61
CA VAL A 85 -15.09 13.67 -7.99
C VAL A 85 -13.98 14.11 -7.06
N PHE A 86 -13.54 13.18 -6.22
CA PHE A 86 -12.37 13.35 -5.38
C PHE A 86 -11.12 13.21 -6.25
N GLU A 87 -10.25 14.22 -6.21
CA GLU A 87 -8.91 14.08 -6.79
C GLU A 87 -8.08 13.16 -5.90
N ALA A 88 -7.33 12.25 -6.52
CA ALA A 88 -6.43 11.34 -5.83
C ALA A 88 -5.42 12.14 -4.98
N PRO A 89 -5.01 11.61 -3.81
CA PRO A 89 -4.03 12.29 -2.96
C PRO A 89 -2.69 12.46 -3.70
N HIS A 90 -1.88 13.42 -3.26
CA HIS A 90 -0.58 13.67 -3.87
C HIS A 90 0.35 12.44 -3.81
N GLU A 91 1.10 12.21 -4.88
CA GLU A 91 2.20 11.24 -4.92
C GLU A 91 3.42 11.75 -4.14
N TRP A 92 4.10 10.85 -3.45
CA TRP A 92 5.29 11.10 -2.66
C TRP A 92 6.47 10.29 -3.17
N VAL A 93 7.65 10.90 -3.18
CA VAL A 93 8.93 10.24 -3.44
C VAL A 93 9.80 10.41 -2.21
N ILE A 94 10.13 9.30 -1.55
CA ILE A 94 10.85 9.29 -0.28
C ILE A 94 12.27 8.82 -0.54
N GLN A 95 13.24 9.68 -0.20
CA GLN A 95 14.66 9.39 -0.40
C GLN A 95 15.39 9.48 0.94
N PHE A 96 16.20 8.47 1.21
CA PHE A 96 17.08 8.46 2.37
C PHE A 96 18.38 9.18 2.00
N GLY A 97 18.50 10.43 2.44
CA GLY A 97 19.70 11.23 2.25
C GLY A 97 20.66 11.09 3.42
N PHE A 98 21.95 11.20 3.15
CA PHE A 98 22.99 11.47 4.13
C PHE A 98 23.78 12.71 3.71
N LYS A 99 24.36 13.41 4.68
CA LYS A 99 25.18 14.59 4.41
C LYS A 99 26.63 14.14 4.20
N SER A 100 27.16 14.39 3.01
CA SER A 100 28.55 14.10 2.66
C SER A 100 29.16 15.35 2.03
N ASN A 101 30.31 15.80 2.56
CA ASN A 101 31.00 17.01 2.08
C ASN A 101 30.11 18.26 1.98
N GLY A 102 29.16 18.42 2.92
CA GLY A 102 28.25 19.57 2.94
C GLY A 102 27.05 19.47 1.99
N ALA A 103 27.03 18.51 1.06
CA ALA A 103 25.93 18.27 0.15
C ALA A 103 25.04 17.09 0.61
N TRP A 104 23.76 17.14 0.26
CA TRP A 104 22.83 16.03 0.45
C TRP A 104 23.06 15.00 -0.65
N GLN A 105 23.42 13.77 -0.27
CA GLN A 105 23.56 12.64 -1.20
C GLN A 105 22.59 11.53 -0.82
N VAL A 106 21.99 10.88 -1.81
CA VAL A 106 21.10 9.73 -1.58
C VAL A 106 21.94 8.52 -1.18
N ASN A 107 21.57 7.83 -0.11
CA ASN A 107 22.27 6.64 0.35
C ASN A 107 22.01 5.45 -0.60
N PRO A 108 23.04 4.90 -1.28
CA PRO A 108 22.88 3.76 -2.18
C PRO A 108 22.66 2.42 -1.43
N HIS A 109 22.99 2.36 -0.12
CA HIS A 109 22.89 1.14 0.68
C HIS A 109 21.49 0.92 1.28
N ILE A 110 20.59 1.90 1.18
CA ILE A 110 19.22 1.80 1.69
C ILE A 110 18.28 1.59 0.50
N PRO A 111 17.32 0.65 0.58
CA PRO A 111 16.35 0.46 -0.48
C PRO A 111 15.57 1.74 -0.74
N LYS A 112 15.45 2.09 -2.02
CA LYS A 112 14.66 3.23 -2.46
C LYS A 112 13.18 2.89 -2.37
N ILE A 113 12.38 3.81 -1.85
CA ILE A 113 10.93 3.74 -1.91
C ILE A 113 10.51 4.49 -3.17
N THR A 114 9.86 3.77 -4.09
CA THR A 114 9.33 4.34 -5.34
C THR A 114 8.14 5.25 -5.02
N ARG A 115 7.60 5.93 -6.04
CA ARG A 115 6.38 6.74 -5.93
C ARG A 115 5.32 6.00 -5.12
N SER A 116 4.83 6.67 -4.09
CA SER A 116 3.92 6.10 -3.10
C SER A 116 2.91 7.14 -2.65
N ILE A 117 1.82 6.70 -2.04
CA ILE A 117 0.80 7.58 -1.48
C ILE A 117 0.70 7.42 0.03
N LEU A 118 0.47 8.53 0.73
CA LEU A 118 0.18 8.50 2.16
C LEU A 118 -1.29 8.15 2.36
N ASN A 119 -1.56 6.96 2.89
CA ASN A 119 -2.93 6.52 3.18
C ASN A 119 -3.40 7.05 4.54
N ARG A 120 -2.49 7.09 5.53
CA ARG A 120 -2.81 7.45 6.91
C ARG A 120 -1.73 8.33 7.51
N VAL A 121 -2.15 9.46 8.06
CA VAL A 121 -1.32 10.35 8.89
C VAL A 121 -2.00 10.45 10.25
N ASN A 122 -1.38 9.90 11.28
CA ASN A 122 -1.84 9.97 12.66
C ASN A 122 -0.87 10.83 13.48
N VAL A 123 -1.44 11.63 14.38
CA VAL A 123 -0.67 12.49 15.28
C VAL A 123 -1.17 12.27 16.69
N SER A 124 -0.26 11.94 17.59
CA SER A 124 -0.54 11.76 19.01
C SER A 124 0.13 12.88 19.81
N TYR A 125 -0.66 13.52 20.66
CA TYR A 125 -0.24 14.50 21.65
C TYR A 125 -0.71 14.01 23.03
N PRO A 126 0.17 13.71 24.00
CA PRO A 126 1.63 13.69 23.95
C PRO A 126 2.18 12.48 23.16
N ALA A 127 3.50 12.44 22.91
CA ALA A 127 4.13 11.21 22.41
C ALA A 127 3.94 10.06 23.41
N PRO A 128 3.87 8.80 22.95
CA PRO A 128 3.71 7.64 23.83
C PRO A 128 4.78 7.60 24.93
N GLY A 129 4.36 7.57 26.19
CA GLY A 129 5.26 7.57 27.35
C GLY A 129 5.62 8.96 27.90
N ALA A 130 5.13 10.05 27.30
CA ALA A 130 5.23 11.40 27.86
C ALA A 130 3.90 11.83 28.48
N GLU A 131 3.96 12.60 29.57
CA GLU A 131 2.77 13.24 30.14
C GLU A 131 2.29 14.40 29.25
N TYR A 132 1.00 14.72 29.35
CA TYR A 132 0.46 15.89 28.67
C TYR A 132 1.10 17.15 29.26
N SER A 133 1.94 17.80 28.48
CA SER A 133 2.61 19.03 28.86
C SER A 133 2.55 20.02 27.69
N THR A 134 2.24 21.26 28.03
CA THR A 134 2.11 22.35 27.08
C THR A 134 3.02 23.50 27.49
N PHE A 135 3.55 24.19 26.49
CA PHE A 135 4.15 25.51 26.69
C PHE A 135 3.10 26.50 27.24
N SER A 136 3.56 27.67 27.71
CA SER A 136 2.70 28.74 28.25
C SER A 136 1.61 29.22 27.26
N ASN A 137 1.76 28.91 25.98
CA ASN A 137 0.87 29.28 24.88
C ASN A 137 -0.07 28.12 24.44
N GLY A 138 -0.06 26.99 25.16
CA GLY A 138 -0.90 25.82 24.87
C GLY A 138 -0.36 24.86 23.79
N TYR A 139 0.83 25.10 23.24
CA TYR A 139 1.43 24.16 22.28
C TYR A 139 1.98 22.92 23.00
N PRO A 140 1.79 21.71 22.46
CA PRO A 140 2.31 20.49 23.06
C PRO A 140 3.84 20.43 22.96
N VAL A 141 4.50 20.04 24.05
CA VAL A 141 5.97 19.90 24.11
C VAL A 141 6.48 18.58 23.51
N SER A 142 5.56 17.68 23.15
CA SER A 142 5.89 16.35 22.61
C SER A 142 4.78 15.83 21.72
N SER A 143 5.13 15.38 20.52
CA SER A 143 4.20 14.85 19.53
C SER A 143 4.80 13.67 18.79
N LEU A 144 3.99 12.63 18.52
CA LEU A 144 4.38 11.54 17.64
C LEU A 144 3.58 11.63 16.34
N LEU A 145 4.27 11.79 15.22
CA LEU A 145 3.70 11.72 13.88
C LEU A 145 3.95 10.33 13.30
N GLN A 146 2.87 9.60 13.00
CA GLN A 146 2.91 8.31 12.34
C GLN A 146 2.33 8.43 10.93
N MET A 147 3.09 8.02 9.92
CA MET A 147 2.69 8.07 8.53
C MET A 147 2.80 6.68 7.90
N ARG A 148 1.74 6.22 7.28
CA ARG A 148 1.68 4.93 6.59
C ARG A 148 1.29 5.13 5.13
N GLY A 149 2.07 4.55 4.23
CA GLY A 149 1.83 4.53 2.80
C GLY A 149 2.10 3.16 2.19
N TYR A 150 1.70 3.00 0.93
CA TYR A 150 1.92 1.80 0.13
C TYR A 150 2.31 2.16 -1.31
#